data_AF-Q54WQ5-F1
#
_entry.id   AF-Q54WQ5-F1
#
_cell.length_a   1.000
_cell.length_b   1.000
_cell.length_c   1.000
_cell.angle_alpha   90.00
_cell.angle_beta   90.00
_cell.angle_gamma   90.00
#
_symmetry.space_group_name_H-M   'P 1'
#
loop_
_entity.id
_entity.type
_entity.pdbx_description
1 polymer ?
#
loop_
_entity_poly.entity_id
_entity_poly.type
_entity_poly.pdbx_seq_one_letter_code
_entity_poly.pdbx_strand_id
1 'polypeptide(L)'
;MNKLINTLLISFLFINFCFCIKVKSNKDNIYDTNNSLLNLIVDSNKFNIYPVGGECGGNISFSCNNMADALNYANTLSGDVSQVGFLLVDGIYDFSNNSIQVFGKTIGIASFTQGSTNVIVKGGNKNNLPLINVDESINNVVVGSGNGITTGVSIYDITFQDCTSPIINVIVNLSVASIEFEGCNFSNFSTNIQNVSLINVWSNVTKTYPASISITNSYFTGSSGINNSFPVISISATTITLQGLTTSNISAQSFISSINSFITLSYSNFGSVATQYGVFKIQDTTFKSYGTGFSNCESSVSGSILTSLTTTDSNYFSFQNCQFNYCYSKNGGSIYASNIGQFQPTLSNINNCSFSGSYASNSGGVVYSINTPLNFSNSKFIQSNSAFNSGGLVYIVNSTLTIQTSTISSLNSSTQCDGYLVNTQGSNVFITNNTIGLMSGPPAISCSSSFVNISGISFMGTTSQISVTCNKCNIPNFCGNADGTSTGTTSFPTSSSQSSTTGGSATGGSTTGKQPFTVSSSSTTDGSTSDSSYLKSFNFISLFFIGIALSFIHY
;
A
#
# COMPACT_ATOMS: atom_id res chain seq x y z
N MET A 1 12.43 -27.22 32.26
CA MET A 1 11.71 -26.57 31.14
C MET A 1 11.31 -25.12 31.46
N ASN A 2 10.57 -24.84 32.53
CA ASN A 2 10.10 -23.47 32.86
C ASN A 2 11.20 -22.41 33.02
N LYS A 3 12.36 -22.76 33.59
CA LYS A 3 13.52 -21.83 33.65
C LYS A 3 14.03 -21.44 32.27
N LEU A 4 14.11 -22.39 31.34
CA LEU A 4 14.60 -22.14 29.97
C LEU A 4 13.62 -21.25 29.19
N ILE A 5 12.32 -21.49 29.35
CA ILE A 5 11.25 -20.69 28.71
C ILE A 5 11.30 -19.24 29.23
N ASN A 6 11.44 -19.02 30.55
CA ASN A 6 11.54 -17.68 31.10
C ASN A 6 12.80 -16.95 30.64
N THR A 7 13.96 -17.62 30.57
CA THR A 7 15.17 -16.99 30.05
C THR A 7 15.04 -16.61 28.58
N LEU A 8 14.44 -17.47 27.74
CA LEU A 8 14.17 -17.16 26.34
C LEU A 8 13.18 -16.00 26.18
N LEU A 9 12.11 -15.95 26.97
CA LEU A 9 11.14 -14.85 26.94
C LEU A 9 11.76 -13.51 27.37
N ILE A 10 12.60 -13.52 28.42
CA ILE A 10 13.30 -12.32 28.90
C ILE A 10 14.32 -11.86 27.85
N SER A 11 15.08 -12.76 27.23
CA SER A 11 16.00 -12.40 26.14
C SER A 11 15.25 -11.87 24.92
N PHE A 12 14.08 -12.43 24.58
CA PHE A 12 13.27 -11.94 23.46
C PHE A 12 12.67 -10.56 23.74
N LEU A 13 12.22 -10.31 24.98
CA LEU A 13 11.78 -8.99 25.43
C LEU A 13 12.93 -7.99 25.42
N PHE A 14 14.13 -8.37 25.90
CA PHE A 14 15.31 -7.49 25.86
C PHE A 14 15.77 -7.19 24.43
N ILE A 15 15.76 -8.15 23.52
CA ILE A 15 16.13 -7.91 22.12
C ILE A 15 15.13 -6.95 21.46
N ASN A 16 13.83 -7.13 21.69
CA ASN A 16 12.82 -6.18 21.16
C ASN A 16 12.92 -4.81 21.84
N PHE A 17 13.17 -4.75 23.15
CA PHE A 17 13.31 -3.49 23.86
C PHE A 17 14.58 -2.73 23.47
N CYS A 18 15.70 -3.44 23.26
CA CYS A 18 16.94 -2.84 22.75
C CYS A 18 16.80 -2.34 21.31
N PHE A 19 15.95 -2.96 20.48
CA PHE A 19 15.65 -2.41 19.15
C PHE A 19 14.72 -1.18 19.20
N CYS A 20 13.85 -1.05 20.20
CA CYS A 20 13.03 0.15 20.40
C CYS A 20 13.83 1.31 21.03
N ILE A 21 14.89 1.06 21.78
CA ILE A 21 15.87 2.08 22.18
C ILE A 21 16.96 2.16 21.11
N LYS A 22 16.58 2.28 19.84
CA LYS A 22 17.42 3.05 18.94
C LYS A 22 17.21 4.49 19.38
N VAL A 23 18.08 4.85 20.32
CA VAL A 23 18.40 6.18 20.82
C VAL A 23 17.86 7.23 19.84
N LYS A 24 17.05 8.16 20.35
CA LYS A 24 16.92 9.53 19.80
C LYS A 24 18.35 10.07 19.69
N SER A 25 19.08 9.60 18.69
CA SER A 25 20.46 9.93 18.44
C SER A 25 20.38 11.37 18.06
N ASN A 26 20.88 12.23 18.94
CA ASN A 26 21.08 13.64 18.69
C ASN A 26 21.42 13.85 17.23
N LYS A 27 20.42 14.33 16.49
CA LYS A 27 20.61 14.95 15.19
C LYS A 27 21.21 16.35 15.38
N ASP A 28 21.89 16.62 16.50
CA ASP A 28 22.81 17.76 16.65
C ASP A 28 23.86 17.79 15.53
N ASN A 29 24.07 16.66 14.84
CA ASN A 29 24.84 16.56 13.60
C ASN A 29 23.96 16.31 12.35
N ILE A 30 22.84 17.02 12.15
CA ILE A 30 22.11 17.00 10.84
C ILE A 30 23.02 17.44 9.68
N TYR A 31 24.17 18.05 9.97
CA TYR A 31 24.92 18.86 9.02
C TYR A 31 26.36 18.39 8.86
N ASP A 32 26.80 18.30 7.60
CA ASP A 32 28.17 17.98 7.22
C ASP A 32 29.11 19.08 7.74
N THR A 33 30.08 18.73 8.59
CA THR A 33 30.99 19.69 9.22
C THR A 33 31.86 20.45 8.21
N ASN A 34 31.91 20.03 6.95
CA ASN A 34 32.64 20.71 5.89
C ASN A 34 31.81 21.78 5.15
N ASN A 35 30.51 21.82 5.41
CA ASN A 35 29.60 22.76 4.77
C ASN A 35 29.33 23.98 5.65
N SER A 36 29.20 25.13 5.00
CA SER A 36 28.75 26.38 5.59
C SER A 36 27.29 26.25 6.05
N LEU A 37 27.12 25.85 7.31
CA LEU A 37 25.84 25.81 7.98
C LEU A 37 25.45 27.20 8.48
N LEU A 38 24.27 27.66 8.09
CA LEU A 38 23.66 28.87 8.61
C LEU A 38 22.40 28.52 9.41
N ASN A 39 22.42 28.75 10.73
CA ASN A 39 21.24 28.58 11.58
C ASN A 39 20.55 29.92 11.82
N LEU A 40 19.28 30.00 11.42
CA LEU A 40 18.38 31.11 11.63
C LEU A 40 17.40 30.76 12.76
N ILE A 41 17.48 31.47 13.87
CA ILE A 41 16.52 31.31 14.98
C ILE A 41 15.32 32.20 14.66
N VAL A 42 14.15 31.62 14.43
CA VAL A 42 12.92 32.36 14.11
C VAL A 42 12.06 32.42 15.36
N ASP A 43 11.67 33.61 15.79
CA ASP A 43 10.87 33.81 17.01
C ASP A 43 9.66 34.70 16.71
N SER A 44 8.48 34.10 16.62
CA SER A 44 7.22 34.80 16.28
C SER A 44 6.84 35.93 17.26
N ASN A 45 7.47 35.99 18.44
CA ASN A 45 7.18 37.01 19.45
C ASN A 45 8.08 38.26 19.34
N LYS A 46 9.10 38.23 18.48
CA LYS A 46 10.00 39.38 18.27
C LYS A 46 9.48 40.26 17.13
N PHE A 47 9.42 41.57 17.39
CA PHE A 47 8.87 42.57 16.46
C PHE A 47 9.94 43.38 15.72
N ASN A 48 11.22 43.00 15.74
CA ASN A 48 12.20 43.79 15.00
C ASN A 48 11.88 43.69 13.50
N ILE A 49 11.96 44.80 12.78
CA ILE A 49 11.78 44.80 11.33
C ILE A 49 13.17 44.59 10.74
N TYR A 50 13.34 43.57 9.90
CA TYR A 50 14.57 43.44 9.13
C TYR A 50 14.67 44.65 8.18
N PRO A 51 15.67 45.54 8.28
CA PRO A 51 15.88 46.49 7.21
C PRO A 51 16.26 45.69 5.97
N VAL A 52 15.64 45.97 4.82
CA VAL A 52 16.01 45.35 3.53
C VAL A 52 17.53 45.50 3.35
N GLY A 53 18.27 44.39 3.41
CA GLY A 53 19.74 44.39 3.35
C GLY A 53 20.51 44.44 4.68
N GLY A 54 19.86 44.32 5.84
CA GLY A 54 20.54 44.16 7.13
C GLY A 54 21.24 42.81 7.26
N GLU A 55 22.12 42.69 8.25
CA GLU A 55 22.63 41.40 8.75
C GLU A 55 21.69 40.93 9.87
N CYS A 56 21.37 39.63 9.91
CA CYS A 56 20.83 39.06 11.13
C CYS A 56 21.87 39.28 12.25
N GLY A 57 21.48 39.50 13.50
CA GLY A 57 22.46 39.90 14.54
C GLY A 57 23.55 38.87 14.83
N GLY A 58 24.80 39.33 15.00
CA GLY A 58 25.90 38.70 15.77
C GLY A 58 26.50 37.38 15.27
N ASN A 59 27.84 37.31 15.20
CA ASN A 59 28.69 36.33 14.51
C ASN A 59 28.46 34.80 14.66
N ILE A 60 27.42 34.29 15.33
CA ILE A 60 27.24 32.82 15.49
C ILE A 60 25.78 32.33 15.52
N SER A 61 24.78 33.20 15.73
CA SER A 61 23.37 32.79 15.70
C SER A 61 22.47 33.97 15.36
N PHE A 62 21.82 33.87 14.21
CA PHE A 62 21.08 34.95 13.58
C PHE A 62 19.60 34.84 13.97
N SER A 63 19.08 35.77 14.79
CA SER A 63 17.65 35.77 15.13
C SER A 63 16.83 36.52 14.09
N CYS A 64 15.94 35.82 13.39
CA CYS A 64 14.91 36.38 12.51
C CYS A 64 13.60 36.58 13.28
N ASN A 65 12.84 37.61 12.93
CA ASN A 65 11.65 38.02 13.69
C ASN A 65 10.39 37.26 13.26
N ASN A 66 10.32 36.83 12.01
CA ASN A 66 9.21 36.03 11.52
C ASN A 66 9.69 35.10 10.41
N MET A 67 8.84 34.12 10.08
CA MET A 67 9.13 33.14 9.04
C MET A 67 9.35 33.81 7.67
N ALA A 68 8.60 34.89 7.35
CA ALA A 68 8.73 35.58 6.07
C ALA A 68 10.14 36.15 5.86
N ASP A 69 10.66 36.85 6.85
CA ASP A 69 11.99 37.47 6.81
C ASP A 69 13.09 36.41 6.73
N ALA A 70 12.94 35.32 7.48
CA ALA A 70 13.89 34.22 7.46
C ALA A 70 13.95 33.55 6.07
N LEU A 71 12.79 33.29 5.46
CA LEU A 71 12.69 32.71 4.12
C LEU A 71 13.24 33.66 3.04
N ASN A 72 12.91 34.96 3.14
CA ASN A 72 13.44 35.99 2.25
C ASN A 72 14.96 36.08 2.34
N TYR A 73 15.52 36.11 3.56
CA TYR A 73 16.97 36.11 3.76
C TYR A 73 17.61 34.85 3.17
N ALA A 74 17.04 33.67 3.42
CA ALA A 74 17.56 32.42 2.85
C ALA A 74 17.59 32.41 1.32
N ASN A 75 16.61 33.04 0.67
CA ASN A 75 16.58 33.22 -0.78
C ASN A 75 17.66 34.20 -1.29
N THR A 76 18.20 35.10 -0.45
CA THR A 76 19.30 36.03 -0.81
C THR A 76 20.70 35.44 -0.64
N LEU A 77 20.84 34.32 0.07
CA LEU A 77 22.15 33.72 0.35
C LEU A 77 22.84 33.26 -0.94
N SER A 78 24.09 33.69 -1.14
CA SER A 78 24.96 33.28 -2.25
C SER A 78 25.35 31.79 -2.18
N GLY A 79 26.05 31.30 -3.22
CA GLY A 79 26.48 29.90 -3.34
C GLY A 79 27.45 29.41 -2.26
N ASP A 80 27.95 30.29 -1.41
CA ASP A 80 28.84 29.93 -0.30
C ASP A 80 28.10 29.29 0.86
N VAL A 81 26.76 29.37 0.95
CA VAL A 81 25.94 28.70 1.99
C VAL A 81 25.24 27.50 1.38
N SER A 82 25.71 26.30 1.69
CA SER A 82 25.12 25.06 1.19
C SER A 82 23.99 24.52 2.09
N GLN A 83 23.92 24.97 3.36
CA GLN A 83 22.94 24.48 4.33
C GLN A 83 22.32 25.61 5.15
N VAL A 84 20.99 25.64 5.25
CA VAL A 84 20.25 26.62 6.06
C VAL A 84 19.30 25.89 7.00
N GLY A 85 19.45 26.10 8.31
CA GLY A 85 18.57 25.59 9.35
C GLY A 85 17.66 26.70 9.88
N PHE A 86 16.35 26.45 9.93
CA PHE A 86 15.36 27.28 10.60
C PHE A 86 15.02 26.65 11.94
N LEU A 87 15.42 27.28 13.04
CA LEU A 87 15.12 26.85 14.40
C LEU A 87 13.98 27.72 14.94
N LEU A 88 12.77 27.17 14.98
CA LEU A 88 11.56 27.89 15.32
C LEU A 88 11.30 27.84 16.82
N VAL A 89 11.25 28.99 17.48
CA VAL A 89 10.80 29.09 18.89
C VAL A 89 9.32 28.70 18.97
N ASP A 90 8.86 28.22 20.12
CA ASP A 90 7.43 27.93 20.36
C ASP A 90 6.55 29.14 19.96
N GLY A 91 5.56 28.89 19.11
CA GLY A 91 4.79 29.96 18.49
C GLY A 91 3.96 29.52 17.29
N ILE A 92 3.19 30.46 16.74
CA ILE A 92 2.38 30.27 15.53
C ILE A 92 3.01 31.07 14.39
N TYR A 93 3.34 30.38 13.31
CA TYR A 93 4.01 30.93 12.14
C TYR A 93 3.08 30.87 10.94
N ASP A 94 2.83 32.00 10.30
CA ASP A 94 2.05 32.07 9.07
C ASP A 94 2.98 32.17 7.85
N PHE A 95 2.79 31.29 6.86
CA PHE A 95 3.55 31.32 5.59
C PHE A 95 2.74 31.81 4.38
N SER A 96 1.57 32.43 4.57
CA SER A 96 0.59 32.78 3.52
C SER A 96 1.10 33.62 2.34
N ASN A 97 2.33 34.13 2.33
CA ASN A 97 2.90 34.82 1.17
C ASN A 97 4.37 34.46 0.90
N ASN A 98 4.88 33.41 1.52
CA ASN A 98 6.30 33.11 1.51
C ASN A 98 6.55 31.69 1.03
N SER A 99 7.61 31.55 0.24
CA SER A 99 8.11 30.28 -0.27
C SER A 99 9.63 30.35 -0.25
N ILE A 100 10.29 29.28 0.16
CA ILE A 100 11.73 29.14 -0.02
C ILE A 100 12.02 28.36 -1.30
N GLN A 101 12.85 28.93 -2.15
CA GLN A 101 13.37 28.25 -3.33
C GLN A 101 14.62 27.48 -2.91
N VAL A 102 14.56 26.16 -2.99
CA VAL A 102 15.62 25.28 -2.55
C VAL A 102 16.17 24.56 -3.77
N PHE A 103 17.21 25.11 -4.37
CA PHE A 103 17.96 24.42 -5.42
C PHE A 103 19.44 24.42 -5.06
N GLY A 104 20.03 23.21 -5.00
CA GLY A 104 21.44 23.03 -4.64
C GLY A 104 21.79 23.39 -3.20
N LYS A 105 20.79 23.42 -2.32
CA LYS A 105 20.96 23.67 -0.88
C LYS A 105 20.25 22.59 -0.07
N THR A 106 20.67 22.43 1.18
CA THR A 106 19.94 21.65 2.18
C THR A 106 19.23 22.59 3.14
N ILE A 107 17.93 22.40 3.34
CA ILE A 107 17.13 23.15 4.30
C ILE A 107 16.72 22.25 5.45
N GLY A 108 16.93 22.70 6.69
CA GLY A 108 16.34 22.12 7.88
C GLY A 108 15.27 23.04 8.46
N ILE A 109 14.13 22.52 8.91
CA ILE A 109 13.17 23.24 9.75
C ILE A 109 12.92 22.40 11.00
N ALA A 110 13.20 22.94 12.17
CA ALA A 110 13.02 22.23 13.43
C ALA A 110 12.47 23.16 14.50
N SER A 111 11.86 22.59 15.54
CA SER A 111 11.64 23.33 16.78
C SER A 111 12.98 23.68 17.43
N PHE A 112 13.09 24.91 17.94
CA PHE A 112 14.25 25.36 18.69
C PHE A 112 14.35 24.60 20.04
N THR A 113 13.21 24.37 20.67
CA THR A 113 13.09 23.53 21.86
C THR A 113 12.79 22.09 21.44
N GLN A 114 13.75 21.19 21.59
CA GLN A 114 13.63 19.79 21.17
C GLN A 114 12.35 19.13 21.69
N GLY A 115 11.59 18.49 20.79
CA GLY A 115 10.34 17.78 21.12
C GLY A 115 9.17 18.70 21.48
N SER A 116 9.29 20.01 21.27
CA SER A 116 8.17 20.94 21.43
C SER A 116 7.07 20.63 20.42
N THR A 117 5.83 20.52 20.91
CA THR A 117 4.62 20.42 20.07
C THR A 117 3.97 21.78 19.82
N ASN A 118 4.59 22.87 20.30
CA ASN A 118 4.01 24.22 20.29
C ASN A 118 4.49 25.05 19.10
N VAL A 119 5.25 24.47 18.17
CA VAL A 119 5.64 25.12 16.92
C VAL A 119 4.60 24.78 15.87
N ILE A 120 3.70 25.73 15.61
CA ILE A 120 2.59 25.56 14.69
C ILE A 120 2.83 26.42 13.45
N VAL A 121 2.96 25.78 12.30
CA VAL A 121 3.02 26.45 10.99
C VAL A 121 1.64 26.39 10.35
N LYS A 122 1.07 27.55 10.05
CA LYS A 122 -0.27 27.72 9.50
C LYS A 122 -0.29 28.51 8.21
N GLY A 123 -1.45 28.46 7.56
CA GLY A 123 -1.77 29.32 6.44
C GLY A 123 -1.48 28.66 5.10
N GLY A 124 -1.25 29.50 4.11
CA GLY A 124 -1.12 29.08 2.73
C GLY A 124 -1.43 30.25 1.82
N ASN A 125 -0.76 30.31 0.71
CA ASN A 125 -0.86 31.44 -0.18
C ASN A 125 -2.13 31.40 -1.01
N LYS A 126 -2.80 32.55 -1.16
CA LYS A 126 -3.88 32.73 -2.15
C LYS A 126 -3.42 32.37 -3.58
N ASN A 127 -2.12 32.46 -3.82
CA ASN A 127 -1.45 32.10 -5.08
C ASN A 127 -0.97 30.64 -5.11
N ASN A 128 -1.27 29.82 -4.10
CA ASN A 128 -0.89 28.40 -3.99
C ASN A 128 0.63 28.12 -4.03
N LEU A 129 1.45 29.09 -3.66
CA LEU A 129 2.88 28.85 -3.51
C LEU A 129 3.13 27.90 -2.34
N PRO A 130 3.98 26.86 -2.52
CA PRO A 130 4.33 25.95 -1.45
C PRO A 130 5.22 26.65 -0.42
N LEU A 131 5.23 26.18 0.84
CA LEU A 131 6.23 26.65 1.81
C LEU A 131 7.65 26.41 1.28
N ILE A 132 7.90 25.22 0.73
CA ILE A 132 9.19 24.82 0.16
C ILE A 132 8.98 24.44 -1.32
N ASN A 133 9.68 25.14 -2.21
CA ASN A 133 9.70 24.81 -3.63
C ASN A 133 11.11 24.37 -4.05
N VAL A 134 11.23 23.14 -4.51
CA VAL A 134 12.44 22.62 -5.19
C VAL A 134 12.09 22.51 -6.66
N ASP A 135 12.52 23.47 -7.48
CA ASP A 135 12.22 23.45 -8.91
C ASP A 135 13.50 23.72 -9.71
N GLU A 136 13.98 22.70 -10.42
CA GLU A 136 15.16 22.82 -11.28
C GLU A 136 14.91 23.73 -12.49
N SER A 137 13.66 23.84 -12.95
CA SER A 137 13.32 24.53 -14.20
C SER A 137 13.42 26.05 -14.08
N ILE A 138 13.18 26.59 -12.87
CA ILE A 138 13.15 28.04 -12.64
C ILE A 138 14.53 28.68 -12.83
N ASN A 139 15.62 27.95 -12.57
CA ASN A 139 16.94 28.56 -12.50
C ASN A 139 17.67 28.64 -13.85
N ASN A 140 17.13 28.08 -14.95
CA ASN A 140 17.85 27.95 -16.24
C ASN A 140 19.28 27.39 -16.09
N VAL A 141 19.61 26.78 -14.96
CA VAL A 141 20.92 26.19 -14.70
C VAL A 141 20.91 24.91 -15.49
N VAL A 142 21.58 24.92 -16.63
CA VAL A 142 21.93 23.72 -17.36
C VAL A 142 22.88 22.94 -16.46
N VAL A 143 22.32 22.06 -15.62
CA VAL A 143 23.11 21.16 -14.78
C VAL A 143 23.83 20.23 -15.75
N GLY A 144 25.12 20.52 -16.00
CA GLY A 144 25.97 19.62 -16.76
C GLY A 144 25.91 18.23 -16.12
N SER A 145 25.82 17.19 -16.95
CA SER A 145 25.50 15.80 -16.61
C SER A 145 26.46 15.08 -15.64
N GLY A 146 27.29 15.78 -14.86
CA GLY A 146 28.33 15.19 -14.01
C GLY A 146 28.38 15.66 -12.57
N ASN A 147 27.83 16.83 -12.23
CA ASN A 147 27.87 17.32 -10.84
C ASN A 147 26.50 17.08 -10.21
N GLY A 148 26.36 15.97 -9.47
CA GLY A 148 25.14 15.63 -8.74
C GLY A 148 24.82 16.69 -7.70
N ILE A 149 24.08 17.72 -8.11
CA ILE A 149 23.52 18.70 -7.19
C ILE A 149 22.53 17.93 -6.30
N THR A 150 22.81 17.88 -5.01
CA THR A 150 21.91 17.25 -4.04
C THR A 150 21.13 18.33 -3.33
N THR A 151 19.80 18.24 -3.38
CA THR A 151 18.91 19.13 -2.63
C THR A 151 18.31 18.35 -1.47
N GLY A 152 18.42 18.89 -0.26
CA GLY A 152 17.92 18.24 0.96
C GLY A 152 16.85 19.10 1.64
N VAL A 153 15.81 18.47 2.15
CA VAL A 153 14.81 19.10 2.99
C VAL A 153 14.56 18.20 4.20
N SER A 154 14.75 18.72 5.40
CA SER A 154 14.54 17.99 6.64
C SER A 154 13.64 18.78 7.59
N ILE A 155 12.53 18.20 8.04
CA ILE A 155 11.55 18.86 8.89
C ILE A 155 11.29 18.02 10.15
N TYR A 156 11.46 18.61 11.32
CA TYR A 156 11.44 17.92 12.62
C TYR A 156 10.49 18.58 13.61
N ASP A 157 9.62 17.78 14.24
CA ASP A 157 8.77 18.21 15.37
C ASP A 157 7.93 19.47 15.07
N ILE A 158 7.42 19.59 13.84
CA ILE A 158 6.57 20.72 13.41
C ILE A 158 5.11 20.29 13.31
N THR A 159 4.20 21.12 13.84
CA THR A 159 2.76 20.98 13.59
C THR A 159 2.34 21.87 12.43
N PHE A 160 1.97 21.27 11.30
CA PHE A 160 1.30 21.93 10.20
C PHE A 160 -0.20 21.93 10.44
N GLN A 161 -0.80 23.11 10.59
CA GLN A 161 -2.22 23.24 10.91
C GLN A 161 -2.92 24.18 9.94
N ASP A 162 -4.12 23.82 9.51
CA ASP A 162 -4.97 24.67 8.66
C ASP A 162 -4.25 25.05 7.35
N CYS A 163 -3.38 24.17 6.83
CA CYS A 163 -2.63 24.45 5.62
C CYS A 163 -3.55 24.47 4.39
N THR A 164 -3.56 25.58 3.67
CA THR A 164 -4.38 25.78 2.47
C THR A 164 -3.58 25.77 1.17
N SER A 165 -2.27 25.54 1.25
CA SER A 165 -1.37 25.38 0.11
C SER A 165 -0.44 24.18 0.36
N PRO A 166 0.22 23.66 -0.68
CA PRO A 166 1.22 22.61 -0.49
C PRO A 166 2.29 23.02 0.52
N ILE A 167 2.78 22.08 1.33
CA ILE A 167 3.94 22.33 2.19
C ILE A 167 5.20 22.22 1.35
N ILE A 168 5.28 21.17 0.53
CA ILE A 168 6.44 20.92 -0.33
C ILE A 168 5.97 20.64 -1.75
N ASN A 169 6.60 21.33 -2.71
CA ASN A 169 6.56 21.00 -4.11
C ASN A 169 7.98 20.76 -4.63
N VAL A 170 8.22 19.59 -5.21
CA VAL A 170 9.52 19.21 -5.78
C VAL A 170 9.32 18.79 -7.23
N ILE A 171 10.02 19.45 -8.14
CA ILE A 171 10.10 19.15 -9.56
C ILE A 171 11.58 19.00 -9.91
N VAL A 172 12.02 17.77 -10.10
CA VAL A 172 13.42 17.44 -10.43
C VAL A 172 13.50 16.68 -11.75
N ASN A 173 14.47 17.02 -12.60
CA ASN A 173 14.75 16.27 -13.82
C ASN A 173 15.92 15.34 -13.63
N LEU A 174 17.04 15.80 -13.05
CA LEU A 174 18.26 15.00 -12.94
C LEU A 174 18.89 15.02 -11.55
N SER A 175 18.55 16.00 -10.71
CA SER A 175 19.15 16.17 -9.39
C SER A 175 18.52 15.25 -8.37
N VAL A 176 19.33 14.83 -7.40
CA VAL A 176 18.83 14.02 -6.29
C VAL A 176 18.17 14.92 -5.25
N ALA A 177 16.93 14.63 -4.91
CA ALA A 177 16.20 15.31 -3.84
C ALA A 177 15.97 14.33 -2.67
N SER A 178 16.37 14.71 -1.45
CA SER A 178 16.06 13.96 -0.24
C SER A 178 15.14 14.78 0.65
N ILE A 179 13.96 14.27 0.95
CA ILE A 179 12.96 14.94 1.79
C ILE A 179 12.71 14.07 3.01
N GLU A 180 12.85 14.64 4.20
CA GLU A 180 12.64 13.95 5.46
C GLU A 180 11.67 14.72 6.35
N PHE A 181 10.68 14.01 6.89
CA PHE A 181 9.81 14.47 7.95
C PHE A 181 9.92 13.51 9.13
N GLU A 182 10.13 14.01 10.33
CA GLU A 182 10.19 13.20 11.54
C GLU A 182 9.47 13.89 12.70
N GLY A 183 8.52 13.19 13.32
CA GLY A 183 7.75 13.73 14.46
C GLY A 183 6.75 14.83 14.09
N CYS A 184 6.43 15.00 12.80
CA CYS A 184 5.55 16.07 12.35
C CYS A 184 4.06 15.73 12.56
N ASN A 185 3.25 16.75 12.82
CA ASN A 185 1.79 16.63 12.89
C ASN A 185 1.15 17.45 11.78
N PHE A 186 0.32 16.84 10.95
CA PHE A 186 -0.43 17.48 9.88
C PHE A 186 -1.91 17.44 10.27
N SER A 187 -2.49 18.59 10.55
CA SER A 187 -3.85 18.71 11.08
C SER A 187 -4.69 19.72 10.31
N ASN A 188 -5.98 19.43 10.10
CA ASN A 188 -6.94 20.37 9.49
C ASN A 188 -6.51 20.91 8.11
N PHE A 189 -5.69 20.18 7.37
CA PHE A 189 -5.25 20.62 6.05
C PHE A 189 -6.39 20.45 5.04
N SER A 190 -6.48 21.42 4.12
CA SER A 190 -7.50 21.46 3.09
C SER A 190 -6.85 21.17 1.74
N THR A 191 -7.31 20.11 1.07
CA THR A 191 -6.93 19.84 -0.32
C THR A 191 -7.84 20.58 -1.32
N ASN A 192 -8.61 21.57 -0.86
CA ASN A 192 -9.62 22.24 -1.69
C ASN A 192 -9.08 23.35 -2.58
N ILE A 193 -7.94 23.93 -2.23
CA ILE A 193 -7.45 25.11 -2.96
C ILE A 193 -6.54 24.62 -4.09
N GLN A 194 -7.17 24.45 -5.26
CA GLN A 194 -6.53 24.43 -6.58
C GLN A 194 -5.51 23.33 -6.91
N ASN A 195 -5.94 22.07 -6.80
CA ASN A 195 -5.34 21.00 -7.58
C ASN A 195 -3.93 20.53 -7.21
N VAL A 196 -3.46 20.77 -5.97
CA VAL A 196 -2.13 20.32 -5.56
C VAL A 196 -2.18 19.57 -4.24
N SER A 197 -1.39 18.51 -4.15
CA SER A 197 -1.18 17.70 -2.94
C SER A 197 -0.40 18.48 -1.87
N LEU A 198 -0.55 18.06 -0.61
CA LEU A 198 0.20 18.64 0.51
C LEU A 198 1.71 18.45 0.31
N ILE A 199 2.09 17.28 -0.20
CA ILE A 199 3.44 16.94 -0.62
C ILE A 199 3.35 16.50 -2.09
N ASN A 200 3.97 17.25 -2.98
CA ASN A 200 4.02 16.93 -4.40
C ASN A 200 5.47 16.76 -4.85
N VAL A 201 5.83 15.57 -5.34
CA VAL A 201 7.18 15.27 -5.83
C VAL A 201 7.09 14.62 -7.20
N TRP A 202 7.62 15.30 -8.20
CA TRP A 202 7.62 14.87 -9.59
C TRP A 202 9.04 14.78 -10.13
N SER A 203 9.34 13.63 -10.71
CA SER A 203 10.51 13.43 -11.56
C SER A 203 10.08 13.10 -12.99
N ASN A 204 10.73 13.74 -13.96
CA ASN A 204 10.50 13.51 -15.38
C ASN A 204 11.26 12.28 -15.92
N VAL A 205 12.12 11.65 -15.11
CA VAL A 205 12.85 10.45 -15.52
C VAL A 205 12.04 9.21 -15.20
N THR A 206 11.83 8.36 -16.19
CA THR A 206 10.89 7.23 -16.09
C THR A 206 11.44 6.01 -15.34
N LYS A 207 12.74 5.96 -14.97
CA LYS A 207 13.36 4.74 -14.42
C LYS A 207 14.48 4.92 -13.39
N THR A 208 15.04 6.13 -13.24
CA THR A 208 15.89 6.43 -12.08
C THR A 208 15.00 7.10 -11.05
N TYR A 209 15.20 6.78 -9.76
CA TYR A 209 14.47 7.39 -8.66
C TYR A 209 15.34 8.52 -8.07
N PRO A 210 15.41 9.71 -8.69
CA PRO A 210 16.28 10.78 -8.20
C PRO A 210 15.75 11.33 -6.87
N ALA A 211 14.46 11.25 -6.61
CA ALA A 211 13.86 11.73 -5.38
C ALA A 211 13.66 10.61 -4.37
N SER A 212 13.94 10.91 -3.10
CA SER A 212 13.62 10.10 -1.94
C SER A 212 12.82 10.90 -0.92
N ILE A 213 11.81 10.26 -0.32
CA ILE A 213 10.99 10.83 0.75
C ILE A 213 10.99 9.86 1.93
N SER A 214 11.25 10.37 3.13
CA SER A 214 11.13 9.65 4.39
C SER A 214 10.14 10.37 5.30
N ILE A 215 9.10 9.68 5.78
CA ILE A 215 8.17 10.23 6.78
C ILE A 215 8.12 9.26 7.96
N THR A 216 8.59 9.71 9.12
CA THR A 216 8.75 8.86 10.32
C THR A 216 8.02 9.44 11.52
N ASN A 217 7.30 8.60 12.27
CA ASN A 217 6.62 8.97 13.51
C ASN A 217 5.71 10.20 13.40
N SER A 218 5.07 10.38 12.23
CA SER A 218 4.25 11.54 11.92
C SER A 218 2.76 11.23 11.98
N TYR A 219 1.96 12.25 12.28
CA TYR A 219 0.52 12.16 12.46
C TYR A 219 -0.21 12.95 11.37
N PHE A 220 -1.24 12.36 10.76
CA PHE A 220 -2.12 13.04 9.81
C PHE A 220 -3.55 13.00 10.35
N THR A 221 -4.14 14.14 10.63
CA THR A 221 -5.46 14.24 11.25
C THR A 221 -6.35 15.27 10.56
N GLY A 222 -7.63 14.93 10.39
CA GLY A 222 -8.66 15.89 10.01
C GLY A 222 -8.43 16.57 8.66
N SER A 223 -8.46 15.85 7.54
CA SER A 223 -8.44 16.50 6.23
C SER A 223 -9.86 16.73 5.72
N SER A 224 -10.13 17.93 5.22
CA SER A 224 -11.42 18.25 4.58
C SER A 224 -11.21 18.57 3.09
N GLY A 225 -11.52 17.60 2.24
CA GLY A 225 -11.69 17.82 0.80
C GLY A 225 -13.18 17.92 0.48
N ILE A 226 -13.69 19.10 0.12
CA ILE A 226 -15.05 19.33 -0.37
C ILE A 226 -15.35 18.47 -1.61
N ASN A 227 -14.32 18.00 -2.34
CA ASN A 227 -14.50 17.20 -3.55
C ASN A 227 -13.64 15.93 -3.65
N ASN A 228 -12.80 15.61 -2.65
CA ASN A 228 -11.90 14.44 -2.70
C ASN A 228 -11.12 14.33 -4.03
N SER A 229 -10.74 15.47 -4.63
CA SER A 229 -10.20 15.50 -6.00
C SER A 229 -8.69 15.25 -6.07
N PHE A 230 -7.96 15.48 -4.97
CA PHE A 230 -6.51 15.39 -4.93
C PHE A 230 -6.02 14.48 -3.81
N PRO A 231 -4.87 13.82 -4.00
CA PRO A 231 -4.27 13.00 -2.97
C PRO A 231 -3.55 13.88 -1.93
N VAL A 232 -3.37 13.37 -0.72
CA VAL A 232 -2.59 14.08 0.32
C VAL A 232 -1.11 14.15 -0.10
N ILE A 233 -0.58 13.05 -0.62
CA ILE A 233 0.78 12.92 -1.13
C ILE A 233 0.70 12.47 -2.60
N SER A 234 1.30 13.24 -3.51
CA SER A 234 1.42 12.91 -4.94
C SER A 234 2.88 12.72 -5.29
N ILE A 235 3.23 11.53 -5.78
CA ILE A 235 4.60 11.19 -6.15
C ILE A 235 4.70 10.55 -7.54
N SER A 236 5.77 10.86 -8.25
CA SER A 236 6.15 10.22 -9.51
C SER A 236 7.66 9.94 -9.53
N ALA A 237 8.08 8.75 -9.98
CA ALA A 237 9.49 8.37 -10.09
C ALA A 237 10.30 8.64 -8.82
N THR A 238 9.75 8.24 -7.67
CA THR A 238 10.28 8.54 -6.33
C THR A 238 10.40 7.28 -5.47
N THR A 239 11.40 7.22 -4.59
CA THR A 239 11.45 6.24 -3.49
C THR A 239 10.86 6.84 -2.23
N ILE A 240 9.84 6.24 -1.63
CA ILE A 240 9.21 6.72 -0.41
C ILE A 240 9.26 5.66 0.70
N THR A 241 9.73 6.07 1.88
CA THR A 241 9.76 5.26 3.10
C THR A 241 8.88 5.91 4.15
N LEU A 242 7.91 5.15 4.66
CA LEU A 242 6.93 5.61 5.64
C LEU A 242 7.02 4.69 6.85
N GLN A 243 7.28 5.25 8.03
CA GLN A 243 7.43 4.46 9.25
C GLN A 243 6.69 5.08 10.42
N GLY A 244 5.91 4.30 11.16
CA GLY A 244 5.26 4.82 12.37
C GLY A 244 4.24 5.93 12.09
N LEU A 245 3.61 5.94 10.91
CA LEU A 245 2.58 6.91 10.59
C LEU A 245 1.29 6.59 11.32
N THR A 246 0.58 7.61 11.78
CA THR A 246 -0.78 7.47 12.28
C THR A 246 -1.71 8.40 11.54
N THR A 247 -2.82 7.89 10.98
CA THR A 247 -3.83 8.72 10.32
C THR A 247 -5.19 8.62 11.03
N SER A 248 -5.95 9.71 11.03
CA SER A 248 -7.35 9.73 11.50
C SER A 248 -8.18 10.77 10.73
N ASN A 249 -9.42 10.43 10.40
CA ASN A 249 -10.40 11.34 9.79
C ASN A 249 -9.87 12.05 8.53
N ILE A 250 -9.33 11.26 7.60
CA ILE A 250 -8.82 11.77 6.33
C ILE A 250 -9.89 11.63 5.27
N SER A 251 -10.24 12.72 4.59
CA SER A 251 -11.04 12.74 3.36
C SER A 251 -10.21 13.31 2.21
N ALA A 252 -9.94 12.50 1.18
CA ALA A 252 -9.10 12.87 0.02
C ALA A 252 -9.41 11.99 -1.21
N GLN A 253 -8.77 12.24 -2.36
CA GLN A 253 -8.84 11.31 -3.51
C GLN A 253 -8.22 9.95 -3.15
N SER A 254 -7.04 10.01 -2.55
CA SER A 254 -6.29 8.93 -1.93
C SER A 254 -5.36 9.57 -0.88
N PHE A 255 -4.82 8.80 0.05
CA PHE A 255 -3.79 9.34 0.94
C PHE A 255 -2.47 9.52 0.15
N ILE A 256 -2.07 8.50 -0.62
CA ILE A 256 -0.94 8.59 -1.55
C ILE A 256 -1.39 8.19 -2.95
N SER A 257 -1.08 9.04 -3.92
CA SER A 257 -1.11 8.70 -5.35
C SER A 257 0.30 8.61 -5.87
N SER A 258 0.63 7.51 -6.55
CA SER A 258 1.99 7.19 -6.95
C SER A 258 2.07 6.63 -8.37
N ILE A 259 3.03 7.11 -9.16
CA ILE A 259 3.35 6.60 -10.50
C ILE A 259 4.83 6.23 -10.58
N ASN A 260 5.18 5.08 -11.18
CA ASN A 260 6.57 4.69 -11.44
C ASN A 260 7.48 4.79 -10.21
N SER A 261 7.03 4.39 -9.02
CA SER A 261 7.73 4.66 -7.75
C SER A 261 8.02 3.39 -6.95
N PHE A 262 8.74 3.54 -5.84
CA PHE A 262 8.96 2.49 -4.85
C PHE A 262 8.47 2.95 -3.47
N ILE A 263 7.48 2.28 -2.92
CA ILE A 263 6.87 2.61 -1.62
C ILE A 263 7.19 1.51 -0.61
N THR A 264 7.79 1.87 0.51
CA THR A 264 7.91 1.01 1.70
C THR A 264 7.18 1.64 2.87
N LEU A 265 6.28 0.87 3.48
CA LEU A 265 5.44 1.27 4.62
C LEU A 265 5.66 0.29 5.77
N SER A 266 6.02 0.78 6.96
CA SER A 266 6.33 -0.08 8.11
C SER A 266 5.71 0.45 9.40
N TYR A 267 5.09 -0.45 10.18
CA TYR A 267 4.61 -0.16 11.55
C TYR A 267 3.70 1.07 11.66
N SER A 268 2.86 1.30 10.65
CA SER A 268 1.93 2.43 10.60
C SER A 268 0.49 2.00 10.93
N ASN A 269 -0.36 2.96 11.27
CA ASN A 269 -1.78 2.75 11.52
C ASN A 269 -2.62 3.78 10.74
N PHE A 270 -3.51 3.29 9.90
CA PHE A 270 -4.46 4.09 9.15
C PHE A 270 -5.87 3.88 9.70
N GLY A 271 -6.40 4.88 10.39
CA GLY A 271 -7.76 4.89 10.92
C GLY A 271 -8.66 5.88 10.17
N SER A 272 -9.89 5.48 9.88
CA SER A 272 -10.95 6.38 9.38
C SER A 272 -10.52 7.22 8.17
N VAL A 273 -10.00 6.54 7.14
CA VAL A 273 -9.56 7.17 5.88
C VAL A 273 -10.62 6.93 4.81
N ALA A 274 -11.33 7.99 4.43
CA ALA A 274 -12.37 7.98 3.40
C ALA A 274 -11.83 8.56 2.09
N THR A 275 -11.82 7.75 1.03
CA THR A 275 -11.16 8.10 -0.23
C THR A 275 -12.01 7.78 -1.46
N GLN A 276 -11.56 8.21 -2.65
CA GLN A 276 -12.15 7.75 -3.91
C GLN A 276 -11.48 6.47 -4.41
N TYR A 277 -10.16 6.36 -4.27
CA TYR A 277 -9.36 5.27 -4.85
C TYR A 277 -8.53 4.48 -3.82
N GLY A 278 -8.89 4.54 -2.55
CA GLY A 278 -8.18 3.89 -1.46
C GLY A 278 -7.10 4.76 -0.81
N VAL A 279 -6.57 4.28 0.33
CA VAL A 279 -5.42 4.90 1.01
C VAL A 279 -4.26 5.08 0.02
N PHE A 280 -3.93 4.04 -0.75
CA PHE A 280 -2.88 4.06 -1.75
C PHE A 280 -3.46 3.82 -3.13
N LYS A 281 -3.32 4.80 -4.02
CA LYS A 281 -3.53 4.66 -5.45
C LYS A 281 -2.16 4.57 -6.13
N ILE A 282 -1.81 3.40 -6.63
CA ILE A 282 -0.51 3.16 -7.25
C ILE A 282 -0.66 2.79 -8.72
N GLN A 283 0.25 3.28 -9.55
CA GLN A 283 0.41 2.90 -10.93
C GLN A 283 1.88 2.57 -11.21
N ASP A 284 2.14 1.41 -11.82
CA ASP A 284 3.49 0.98 -12.22
C ASP A 284 4.52 1.12 -11.08
N THR A 285 4.11 0.82 -9.85
CA THR A 285 4.81 1.15 -8.61
C THR A 285 5.04 -0.13 -7.81
N THR A 286 6.23 -0.29 -7.23
CA THR A 286 6.44 -1.34 -6.24
C THR A 286 5.97 -0.87 -4.87
N PHE A 287 5.03 -1.58 -4.25
CA PHE A 287 4.50 -1.26 -2.92
C PHE A 287 4.76 -2.39 -1.92
N LYS A 288 5.36 -2.08 -0.77
CA LYS A 288 5.61 -3.05 0.30
C LYS A 288 5.14 -2.50 1.63
N SER A 289 4.32 -3.26 2.34
CA SER A 289 3.80 -2.91 3.67
C SER A 289 4.10 -3.99 4.69
N TYR A 290 4.62 -3.58 5.85
CA TYR A 290 5.05 -4.46 6.94
C TYR A 290 4.40 -4.01 8.26
N GLY A 291 3.75 -4.92 8.98
CA GLY A 291 3.26 -4.65 10.32
C GLY A 291 2.27 -3.47 10.41
N THR A 292 1.53 -3.21 9.33
CA THR A 292 0.65 -2.03 9.23
C THR A 292 -0.80 -2.39 9.57
N GLY A 293 -1.46 -1.55 10.37
CA GLY A 293 -2.88 -1.65 10.67
C GLY A 293 -3.71 -0.71 9.78
N PHE A 294 -4.83 -1.22 9.28
CA PHE A 294 -5.83 -0.47 8.55
C PHE A 294 -7.19 -0.68 9.22
N SER A 295 -7.88 0.40 9.58
CA SER A 295 -9.16 0.34 10.30
C SER A 295 -10.15 1.37 9.79
N ASN A 296 -11.38 0.94 9.49
CA ASN A 296 -12.45 1.82 9.03
C ASN A 296 -12.06 2.67 7.80
N CYS A 297 -11.24 2.10 6.90
CA CYS A 297 -10.91 2.75 5.64
C CYS A 297 -12.02 2.47 4.64
N GLU A 298 -12.39 3.49 3.87
CA GLU A 298 -13.42 3.37 2.84
C GLU A 298 -13.01 3.99 1.50
N SER A 299 -13.53 3.43 0.42
CA SER A 299 -13.31 3.93 -0.94
C SER A 299 -14.57 3.82 -1.81
N SER A 300 -14.94 4.90 -2.49
CA SER A 300 -16.17 4.93 -3.29
C SER A 300 -16.05 4.27 -4.67
N VAL A 301 -14.83 4.04 -5.20
CA VAL A 301 -14.63 3.53 -6.58
C VAL A 301 -13.96 2.17 -6.63
N SER A 302 -12.93 1.96 -5.82
CA SER A 302 -11.98 0.83 -5.93
C SER A 302 -11.48 0.42 -4.54
N GLY A 303 -10.37 -0.28 -4.37
CA GLY A 303 -9.99 -0.85 -3.07
C GLY A 303 -9.85 0.21 -1.98
N SER A 304 -10.31 -0.07 -0.75
CA SER A 304 -10.23 0.93 0.33
C SER A 304 -8.81 1.18 0.82
N ILE A 305 -7.92 0.19 0.71
CA ILE A 305 -6.53 0.30 1.10
C ILE A 305 -5.66 0.52 -0.12
N LEU A 306 -5.76 -0.37 -1.11
CA LEU A 306 -4.89 -0.35 -2.27
C LEU A 306 -5.70 -0.41 -3.56
N THR A 307 -5.46 0.55 -4.44
CA THR A 307 -5.82 0.49 -5.85
C THR A 307 -4.54 0.44 -6.67
N SER A 308 -4.30 -0.70 -7.29
CA SER A 308 -3.08 -1.00 -8.02
C SER A 308 -3.39 -1.12 -9.52
N LEU A 309 -2.89 -0.18 -10.32
CA LEU A 309 -3.06 -0.13 -11.77
C LEU A 309 -1.72 -0.44 -12.45
N THR A 310 -1.76 -1.28 -13.48
CA THR A 310 -0.53 -1.71 -14.17
C THR A 310 -0.65 -1.52 -15.66
N THR A 311 0.34 -0.86 -16.24
CA THR A 311 0.54 -0.76 -17.70
C THR A 311 1.83 -1.43 -18.16
N THR A 312 2.71 -1.77 -17.21
CA THR A 312 4.04 -2.35 -17.42
C THR A 312 4.21 -3.69 -16.70
N ASP A 313 5.37 -4.34 -16.81
CA ASP A 313 5.71 -5.57 -16.08
C ASP A 313 6.18 -5.32 -14.63
N SER A 314 6.43 -4.07 -14.24
CA SER A 314 7.11 -3.72 -12.98
C SER A 314 6.22 -3.49 -11.77
N ASN A 315 4.90 -3.57 -11.90
CA ASN A 315 4.00 -3.34 -10.78
C ASN A 315 3.91 -4.58 -9.87
N TYR A 316 4.14 -4.39 -8.58
CA TYR A 316 4.16 -5.44 -7.58
C TYR A 316 3.73 -4.85 -6.24
N PHE A 317 2.85 -5.55 -5.52
CA PHE A 317 2.56 -5.19 -4.14
C PHE A 317 2.75 -6.37 -3.18
N SER A 318 3.14 -6.03 -1.95
CA SER A 318 3.24 -7.00 -0.87
C SER A 318 2.78 -6.45 0.46
N PHE A 319 2.07 -7.31 1.19
CA PHE A 319 1.67 -7.08 2.58
C PHE A 319 2.22 -8.20 3.44
N GLN A 320 2.86 -7.85 4.55
CA GLN A 320 3.38 -8.80 5.52
C GLN A 320 3.01 -8.39 6.93
N ASN A 321 2.37 -9.30 7.68
CA ASN A 321 1.94 -9.05 9.06
C ASN A 321 0.99 -7.84 9.20
N CYS A 322 0.16 -7.58 8.18
CA CYS A 322 -0.76 -6.43 8.19
C CYS A 322 -2.17 -6.84 8.66
N GLN A 323 -2.91 -5.87 9.19
CA GLN A 323 -4.29 -6.06 9.66
C GLN A 323 -5.24 -5.14 8.89
N PHE A 324 -6.35 -5.68 8.42
CA PHE A 324 -7.37 -5.00 7.64
C PHE A 324 -8.70 -5.18 8.35
N ASN A 325 -9.17 -4.14 9.04
CA ASN A 325 -10.36 -4.20 9.89
C ASN A 325 -11.42 -3.24 9.35
N TYR A 326 -12.60 -3.77 9.01
CA TYR A 326 -13.74 -2.97 8.56
C TYR A 326 -13.38 -2.07 7.38
N CYS A 327 -12.85 -2.67 6.33
CA CYS A 327 -12.41 -2.01 5.11
C CYS A 327 -13.51 -2.09 4.05
N TYR A 328 -14.03 -0.95 3.59
CA TYR A 328 -15.25 -0.88 2.78
C TYR A 328 -14.99 -0.29 1.41
N SER A 329 -15.44 -0.94 0.35
CA SER A 329 -15.30 -0.35 -0.98
C SER A 329 -16.38 -0.75 -1.99
N LYS A 330 -16.28 -0.21 -3.21
CA LYS A 330 -17.10 -0.69 -4.33
C LYS A 330 -16.60 -2.05 -4.85
N ASN A 331 -15.32 -2.16 -5.19
CA ASN A 331 -14.70 -3.38 -5.69
C ASN A 331 -13.43 -3.67 -4.89
N GLY A 332 -13.32 -4.87 -4.33
CA GLY A 332 -12.18 -5.22 -3.49
C GLY A 332 -12.26 -4.49 -2.17
N GLY A 333 -12.99 -5.02 -1.18
CA GLY A 333 -13.27 -4.26 0.06
C GLY A 333 -12.00 -3.69 0.70
N SER A 334 -10.88 -4.40 0.59
CA SER A 334 -9.54 -3.88 0.92
C SER A 334 -8.68 -3.56 -0.31
N ILE A 335 -8.59 -4.47 -1.29
CA ILE A 335 -7.61 -4.39 -2.38
C ILE A 335 -8.30 -4.52 -3.74
N TYR A 336 -8.03 -3.55 -4.61
CA TYR A 336 -8.34 -3.60 -6.04
C TYR A 336 -7.04 -3.64 -6.84
N ALA A 337 -6.87 -4.64 -7.69
CA ALA A 337 -5.71 -4.77 -8.56
C ALA A 337 -6.15 -4.99 -10.00
N SER A 338 -5.64 -4.22 -10.95
CA SER A 338 -5.96 -4.36 -12.36
C SER A 338 -4.73 -4.12 -13.21
N ASN A 339 -4.37 -5.13 -14.00
CA ASN A 339 -3.41 -4.97 -15.07
C ASN A 339 -4.14 -4.75 -16.39
N ILE A 340 -4.03 -3.53 -16.89
CA ILE A 340 -4.61 -3.08 -18.15
C ILE A 340 -3.60 -3.16 -19.32
N GLY A 341 -2.33 -3.49 -19.02
CA GLY A 341 -1.31 -3.76 -20.02
C GLY A 341 -1.38 -5.18 -20.59
N GLN A 342 -0.59 -5.44 -21.64
CA GLN A 342 -0.45 -6.76 -22.27
C GLN A 342 0.64 -7.65 -21.64
N PHE A 343 1.22 -7.20 -20.52
CA PHE A 343 2.35 -7.86 -19.87
C PHE A 343 1.87 -8.84 -18.79
N GLN A 344 2.67 -9.88 -18.52
CA GLN A 344 2.45 -10.73 -17.34
C GLN A 344 2.96 -10.00 -16.10
N PRO A 345 2.11 -9.57 -15.17
CA PRO A 345 2.58 -8.82 -14.02
C PRO A 345 3.16 -9.76 -12.97
N THR A 346 4.05 -9.21 -12.16
CA THR A 346 4.72 -9.92 -11.09
C THR A 346 3.71 -10.41 -10.04
N LEU A 347 3.88 -11.64 -9.55
CA LEU A 347 3.03 -12.23 -8.49
C LEU A 347 3.07 -11.37 -7.23
N SER A 348 1.92 -10.84 -6.81
CA SER A 348 1.79 -10.04 -5.58
C SER A 348 1.53 -10.91 -4.35
N ASN A 349 2.20 -10.61 -3.23
CA ASN A 349 2.26 -11.49 -2.06
C ASN A 349 1.60 -10.89 -0.81
N ILE A 350 0.69 -11.63 -0.21
CA ILE A 350 -0.01 -11.27 1.03
C ILE A 350 0.28 -12.38 2.06
N ASN A 351 1.12 -12.09 3.05
CA ASN A 351 1.63 -13.09 3.99
C ASN A 351 1.34 -12.69 5.44
N ASN A 352 0.87 -13.63 6.26
CA ASN A 352 0.60 -13.41 7.69
C ASN A 352 -0.37 -12.23 7.94
N CYS A 353 -1.27 -11.93 7.00
CA CYS A 353 -2.21 -10.83 7.15
C CYS A 353 -3.53 -11.30 7.76
N SER A 354 -4.26 -10.40 8.42
CA SER A 354 -5.62 -10.67 8.89
C SER A 354 -6.62 -9.70 8.28
N PHE A 355 -7.73 -10.22 7.73
CA PHE A 355 -8.83 -9.46 7.16
C PHE A 355 -10.10 -9.74 7.95
N SER A 356 -10.69 -8.68 8.51
CA SER A 356 -11.82 -8.74 9.42
C SER A 356 -12.89 -7.77 8.98
N GLY A 357 -14.11 -8.23 8.70
CA GLY A 357 -15.24 -7.35 8.37
C GLY A 357 -15.05 -6.48 7.12
N SER A 358 -14.19 -6.88 6.17
CA SER A 358 -14.06 -6.14 4.91
C SER A 358 -15.26 -6.40 4.01
N TYR A 359 -15.76 -5.36 3.34
CA TYR A 359 -16.96 -5.46 2.51
C TYR A 359 -16.82 -4.72 1.19
N ALA A 360 -17.31 -5.33 0.11
CA ALA A 360 -17.45 -4.71 -1.20
C ALA A 360 -18.92 -4.57 -1.61
N SER A 361 -19.36 -3.38 -2.00
CA SER A 361 -20.74 -3.15 -2.47
C SER A 361 -21.02 -3.70 -3.88
N ASN A 362 -19.99 -4.22 -4.57
CA ASN A 362 -20.12 -4.92 -5.84
C ASN A 362 -19.43 -6.30 -5.77
N SER A 363 -18.12 -6.38 -5.98
CA SER A 363 -17.42 -7.67 -6.09
C SER A 363 -16.09 -7.71 -5.33
N GLY A 364 -15.70 -8.90 -4.87
CA GLY A 364 -14.43 -9.13 -4.19
C GLY A 364 -14.42 -8.57 -2.78
N GLY A 365 -15.01 -9.26 -1.81
CA GLY A 365 -15.24 -8.68 -0.47
C GLY A 365 -13.97 -8.24 0.24
N VAL A 366 -12.86 -8.94 0.02
CA VAL A 366 -11.52 -8.50 0.41
C VAL A 366 -10.76 -8.00 -0.81
N VAL A 367 -10.71 -8.81 -1.88
CA VAL A 367 -9.88 -8.51 -3.05
C VAL A 367 -10.67 -8.67 -4.35
N TYR A 368 -10.50 -7.68 -5.22
CA TYR A 368 -10.92 -7.73 -6.62
C TYR A 368 -9.67 -7.61 -7.50
N SER A 369 -9.41 -8.60 -8.35
CA SER A 369 -8.21 -8.66 -9.18
C SER A 369 -8.52 -8.98 -10.64
N ILE A 370 -7.96 -8.21 -11.57
CA ILE A 370 -7.99 -8.48 -13.01
C ILE A 370 -6.55 -8.59 -13.51
N ASN A 371 -6.23 -9.66 -14.22
CA ASN A 371 -4.92 -9.91 -14.84
C ASN A 371 -3.73 -9.78 -13.87
N THR A 372 -3.95 -9.80 -12.54
CA THR A 372 -2.90 -9.57 -11.53
C THR A 372 -2.78 -10.78 -10.61
N PRO A 373 -1.69 -11.59 -10.69
CA PRO A 373 -1.56 -12.79 -9.89
C PRO A 373 -1.40 -12.48 -8.39
N LEU A 374 -2.04 -13.29 -7.56
CA LEU A 374 -2.07 -13.13 -6.11
C LEU A 374 -1.67 -14.41 -5.39
N ASN A 375 -0.90 -14.27 -4.32
CA ASN A 375 -0.56 -15.35 -3.39
C ASN A 375 -0.83 -14.92 -1.96
N PHE A 376 -1.81 -15.57 -1.32
CA PHE A 376 -2.08 -15.48 0.11
C PHE A 376 -1.41 -16.64 0.82
N SER A 377 -0.60 -16.35 1.83
CA SER A 377 0.02 -17.35 2.69
C SER A 377 -0.20 -17.00 4.16
N ASN A 378 -0.45 -18.01 4.99
CA ASN A 378 -0.57 -17.86 6.44
C ASN A 378 -1.55 -16.76 6.89
N SER A 379 -2.55 -16.46 6.07
CA SER A 379 -3.45 -15.32 6.30
C SER A 379 -4.72 -15.76 7.01
N LYS A 380 -5.41 -14.82 7.64
CA LYS A 380 -6.66 -15.06 8.36
C LYS A 380 -7.76 -14.21 7.77
N PHE A 381 -8.88 -14.83 7.41
CA PHE A 381 -10.08 -14.15 6.95
C PHE A 381 -11.18 -14.45 7.96
N ILE A 382 -11.58 -13.44 8.72
CA ILE A 382 -12.46 -13.56 9.89
C ILE A 382 -13.59 -12.54 9.84
N GLN A 383 -14.57 -12.67 10.74
CA GLN A 383 -15.66 -11.69 10.95
C GLN A 383 -16.32 -11.20 9.66
N SER A 384 -16.79 -12.12 8.82
CA SER A 384 -17.81 -11.81 7.82
C SER A 384 -17.36 -10.91 6.67
N ASN A 385 -16.16 -11.16 6.14
CA ASN A 385 -15.79 -10.58 4.85
C ASN A 385 -16.82 -10.97 3.77
N SER A 386 -17.30 -10.00 2.99
CA SER A 386 -18.43 -10.21 2.08
C SER A 386 -18.44 -9.24 0.90
N ALA A 387 -19.13 -9.62 -0.17
CA ALA A 387 -19.43 -8.75 -1.31
C ALA A 387 -20.92 -8.80 -1.62
N PHE A 388 -21.49 -7.75 -2.21
CA PHE A 388 -22.91 -7.73 -2.56
C PHE A 388 -23.27 -8.69 -3.71
N ASN A 389 -22.53 -8.59 -4.83
CA ASN A 389 -22.73 -9.39 -6.03
C ASN A 389 -21.88 -10.65 -5.98
N SER A 390 -20.57 -10.57 -6.23
CA SER A 390 -19.76 -11.77 -6.50
C SER A 390 -18.42 -11.83 -5.77
N GLY A 391 -17.96 -13.04 -5.44
CA GLY A 391 -16.65 -13.26 -4.82
C GLY A 391 -16.59 -12.73 -3.39
N GLY A 392 -17.28 -13.40 -2.47
CA GLY A 392 -17.44 -12.93 -1.09
C GLY A 392 -16.11 -12.67 -0.37
N LEU A 393 -15.04 -13.40 -0.70
CA LEU A 393 -13.67 -13.07 -0.28
C LEU A 393 -12.87 -12.47 -1.43
N VAL A 394 -12.73 -13.22 -2.52
CA VAL A 394 -11.89 -12.85 -3.67
C VAL A 394 -12.68 -12.97 -4.96
N TYR A 395 -12.62 -11.93 -5.78
CA TYR A 395 -13.05 -11.96 -7.17
C TYR A 395 -11.81 -11.83 -8.06
N ILE A 396 -11.55 -12.82 -8.92
CA ILE A 396 -10.36 -12.83 -9.78
C ILE A 396 -10.72 -13.10 -11.25
N VAL A 397 -10.11 -12.34 -12.17
CA VAL A 397 -10.34 -12.46 -13.61
C VAL A 397 -9.01 -12.62 -14.34
N ASN A 398 -8.93 -13.60 -15.25
CA ASN A 398 -7.83 -13.84 -16.17
C ASN A 398 -6.45 -13.86 -15.49
N SER A 399 -6.34 -14.51 -14.33
CA SER A 399 -5.13 -14.44 -13.51
C SER A 399 -4.85 -15.73 -12.75
N THR A 400 -3.91 -15.72 -11.81
CA THR A 400 -3.64 -16.83 -10.89
C THR A 400 -3.88 -16.40 -9.46
N LEU A 401 -4.61 -17.21 -8.70
CA LEU A 401 -4.83 -17.05 -7.26
C LEU A 401 -4.25 -18.26 -6.54
N THR A 402 -3.37 -18.04 -5.58
CA THR A 402 -2.96 -19.06 -4.61
C THR A 402 -3.39 -18.63 -3.21
N ILE A 403 -4.05 -19.52 -2.47
CA ILE A 403 -4.35 -19.35 -1.04
C ILE A 403 -3.82 -20.58 -0.32
N GLN A 404 -2.82 -20.39 0.53
CA GLN A 404 -2.17 -21.49 1.22
C GLN A 404 -2.05 -21.26 2.72
N THR A 405 -2.15 -22.35 3.49
CA THR A 405 -1.89 -22.35 4.95
C THR A 405 -2.68 -21.27 5.70
N SER A 406 -3.85 -20.90 5.22
CA SER A 406 -4.65 -19.79 5.72
C SER A 406 -5.88 -20.29 6.49
N THR A 407 -6.41 -19.44 7.36
CA THR A 407 -7.67 -19.71 8.09
C THR A 407 -8.77 -18.83 7.54
N ILE A 408 -9.88 -19.44 7.13
CA ILE A 408 -11.07 -18.75 6.66
C ILE A 408 -12.19 -19.11 7.62
N SER A 409 -12.76 -18.12 8.31
CA SER A 409 -13.83 -18.36 9.26
C SER A 409 -14.87 -17.24 9.27
N SER A 410 -16.10 -17.59 9.66
CA SER A 410 -17.17 -16.63 9.90
C SER A 410 -17.55 -15.75 8.70
N LEU A 411 -17.39 -16.23 7.46
CA LEU A 411 -17.86 -15.50 6.28
C LEU A 411 -19.40 -15.37 6.33
N ASN A 412 -19.92 -14.15 6.15
CA ASN A 412 -21.34 -13.93 5.91
C ASN A 412 -21.58 -13.96 4.41
N SER A 413 -22.76 -14.45 4.05
CA SER A 413 -23.12 -14.66 2.66
C SER A 413 -23.12 -13.35 1.85
N SER A 414 -22.54 -13.35 0.64
CA SER A 414 -23.00 -12.42 -0.40
C SER A 414 -24.50 -12.60 -0.59
N THR A 415 -25.22 -11.48 -0.63
CA THR A 415 -26.69 -11.48 -0.66
C THR A 415 -27.25 -11.95 -1.98
N GLN A 416 -26.49 -11.86 -3.09
CA GLN A 416 -27.06 -12.00 -4.44
C GLN A 416 -26.13 -12.66 -5.48
N CYS A 417 -25.75 -13.93 -5.28
CA CYS A 417 -25.25 -14.85 -6.33
C CYS A 417 -23.71 -14.97 -6.52
N ASP A 418 -23.23 -16.21 -6.41
CA ASP A 418 -21.95 -16.73 -6.92
C ASP A 418 -20.66 -16.48 -6.11
N GLY A 419 -20.24 -17.57 -5.44
CA GLY A 419 -18.90 -17.78 -4.88
C GLY A 419 -18.65 -17.05 -3.56
N TYR A 420 -19.01 -17.67 -2.43
CA TYR A 420 -18.80 -17.09 -1.09
C TYR A 420 -17.33 -16.82 -0.76
N LEU A 421 -16.48 -17.73 -1.20
CA LEU A 421 -15.04 -17.62 -1.01
C LEU A 421 -14.43 -16.98 -2.25
N VAL A 422 -14.42 -17.72 -3.36
CA VAL A 422 -13.79 -17.27 -4.60
C VAL A 422 -14.79 -17.28 -5.73
N ASN A 423 -14.86 -16.18 -6.47
CA ASN A 423 -15.45 -16.16 -7.79
C ASN A 423 -14.35 -15.88 -8.82
N THR A 424 -14.32 -16.69 -9.87
CA THR A 424 -13.27 -16.63 -10.89
C THR A 424 -13.80 -16.71 -12.31
N GLN A 425 -13.19 -15.93 -13.20
CA GLN A 425 -13.36 -15.99 -14.65
C GLN A 425 -12.01 -16.15 -15.33
N GLY A 426 -11.84 -17.16 -16.18
CA GLY A 426 -10.60 -17.35 -16.96
C GLY A 426 -9.31 -17.52 -16.14
N SER A 427 -9.38 -17.92 -14.87
CA SER A 427 -8.22 -17.93 -13.97
C SER A 427 -7.79 -19.33 -13.52
N ASN A 428 -6.60 -19.42 -12.96
CA ASN A 428 -6.11 -20.60 -12.25
C ASN A 428 -6.16 -20.35 -10.74
N VAL A 429 -6.90 -21.17 -10.00
CA VAL A 429 -7.07 -21.02 -8.55
C VAL A 429 -6.51 -22.24 -7.83
N PHE A 430 -5.61 -22.01 -6.88
CA PHE A 430 -4.97 -23.03 -6.05
C PHE A 430 -5.26 -22.73 -4.58
N ILE A 431 -5.98 -23.63 -3.90
CA ILE A 431 -6.33 -23.48 -2.48
C ILE A 431 -5.78 -24.71 -1.74
N THR A 432 -4.71 -24.53 -0.97
CA THR A 432 -3.96 -25.63 -0.36
C THR A 432 -3.78 -25.48 1.15
N ASN A 433 -3.93 -26.56 1.91
CA ASN A 433 -3.62 -26.58 3.35
C ASN A 433 -4.37 -25.52 4.18
N ASN A 434 -5.61 -25.16 3.80
CA ASN A 434 -6.38 -24.14 4.51
C ASN A 434 -7.34 -24.76 5.52
N THR A 435 -7.62 -24.02 6.59
CA THR A 435 -8.71 -24.35 7.52
C THR A 435 -9.91 -23.48 7.24
N ILE A 436 -11.06 -24.08 6.95
CA ILE A 436 -12.29 -23.37 6.54
C ILE A 436 -13.42 -23.65 7.53
N GLY A 437 -14.00 -22.59 8.11
CA GLY A 437 -15.21 -22.66 8.93
C GLY A 437 -16.27 -21.67 8.48
N LEU A 438 -17.25 -22.16 7.73
CA LEU A 438 -18.36 -21.35 7.22
C LEU A 438 -19.50 -21.31 8.26
N MET A 439 -20.30 -20.24 8.27
CA MET A 439 -21.46 -20.13 9.17
C MET A 439 -22.78 -20.47 8.49
N SER A 440 -22.89 -20.24 7.17
CA SER A 440 -24.00 -20.69 6.30
C SER A 440 -23.76 -20.19 4.85
N GLY A 441 -24.24 -20.92 3.83
CA GLY A 441 -24.30 -20.40 2.45
C GLY A 441 -24.23 -21.45 1.30
N PRO A 442 -24.78 -21.15 0.10
CA PRO A 442 -24.57 -21.85 -1.20
C PRO A 442 -23.07 -21.97 -1.68
N PRO A 443 -22.72 -22.21 -2.98
CA PRO A 443 -21.35 -22.60 -3.36
C PRO A 443 -20.23 -21.68 -2.89
N ALA A 444 -19.23 -22.26 -2.23
CA ALA A 444 -18.07 -21.53 -1.75
C ALA A 444 -17.21 -21.03 -2.91
N ILE A 445 -17.13 -21.78 -4.00
CA ILE A 445 -16.26 -21.46 -5.13
C ILE A 445 -17.08 -21.55 -6.42
N SER A 446 -17.20 -20.42 -7.12
CA SER A 446 -17.87 -20.32 -8.43
C SER A 446 -16.85 -19.98 -9.51
N CYS A 447 -16.88 -20.71 -10.63
CA CYS A 447 -15.83 -20.64 -11.63
C CYS A 447 -16.39 -20.72 -13.04
N SER A 448 -16.10 -19.71 -13.85
CA SER A 448 -16.34 -19.70 -15.30
C SER A 448 -15.00 -19.81 -16.03
N SER A 449 -14.87 -20.78 -16.94
CA SER A 449 -13.67 -20.99 -17.77
C SER A 449 -12.34 -20.99 -16.99
N SER A 450 -12.38 -21.46 -15.74
CA SER A 450 -11.26 -21.42 -14.81
C SER A 450 -10.85 -22.83 -14.40
N PHE A 451 -9.57 -23.01 -14.09
CA PHE A 451 -9.06 -24.22 -13.46
C PHE A 451 -8.99 -24.02 -11.95
N VAL A 452 -9.51 -24.97 -11.17
CA VAL A 452 -9.42 -24.92 -9.71
C VAL A 452 -8.79 -26.20 -9.17
N ASN A 453 -7.77 -26.02 -8.33
CA ASN A 453 -7.15 -27.08 -7.55
C ASN A 453 -7.35 -26.82 -6.05
N ILE A 454 -7.98 -27.76 -5.35
CA ILE A 454 -8.22 -27.69 -3.91
C ILE A 454 -7.63 -28.94 -3.26
N SER A 455 -6.73 -28.76 -2.29
CA SER A 455 -6.14 -29.89 -1.55
C SER A 455 -5.81 -29.53 -0.10
N GLY A 456 -5.76 -30.54 0.78
CA GLY A 456 -5.35 -30.36 2.17
C GLY A 456 -6.28 -29.47 3.02
N ILE A 457 -7.58 -29.40 2.70
CA ILE A 457 -8.53 -28.56 3.44
C ILE A 457 -8.98 -29.24 4.71
N SER A 458 -8.94 -28.52 5.83
CA SER A 458 -9.56 -28.92 7.10
C SER A 458 -10.81 -28.08 7.38
N PHE A 459 -11.87 -28.71 7.87
CA PHE A 459 -13.15 -28.05 8.16
C PHE A 459 -13.32 -27.82 9.67
N MET A 460 -13.71 -26.60 10.03
CA MET A 460 -14.10 -26.26 11.40
C MET A 460 -15.57 -25.83 11.43
N GLY A 461 -16.41 -26.49 12.21
CA GLY A 461 -17.80 -26.06 12.44
C GLY A 461 -18.86 -27.02 11.86
N THR A 462 -20.12 -26.61 11.98
CA THR A 462 -21.31 -27.46 11.74
C THR A 462 -21.88 -27.36 10.33
N THR A 463 -21.44 -26.41 9.49
CA THR A 463 -21.99 -26.25 8.15
C THR A 463 -21.38 -27.26 7.17
N SER A 464 -22.26 -28.01 6.53
CA SER A 464 -21.96 -29.35 6.01
C SER A 464 -21.51 -29.40 4.55
N GLN A 465 -21.49 -28.30 3.80
CA GLN A 465 -21.32 -28.34 2.35
C GLN A 465 -20.44 -27.19 1.85
N ILE A 466 -19.27 -27.53 1.30
CA ILE A 466 -18.66 -26.71 0.25
C ILE A 466 -19.21 -27.23 -1.06
N SER A 467 -19.91 -26.38 -1.80
CA SER A 467 -20.16 -26.63 -3.21
C SER A 467 -19.09 -25.92 -4.03
N VAL A 468 -18.46 -26.67 -4.94
CA VAL A 468 -17.55 -26.14 -5.96
C VAL A 468 -18.24 -26.32 -7.30
N THR A 469 -18.45 -25.22 -8.02
CA THR A 469 -18.98 -25.23 -9.38
C THR A 469 -17.90 -24.74 -10.33
N CYS A 470 -17.46 -25.59 -11.25
CA CYS A 470 -16.34 -25.28 -12.14
C CYS A 470 -16.38 -26.08 -13.44
N ASN A 471 -15.80 -25.48 -14.49
CA ASN A 471 -15.62 -26.15 -15.78
C ASN A 471 -14.50 -27.21 -15.70
N LYS A 472 -13.43 -26.95 -14.94
CA LYS A 472 -12.30 -27.87 -14.73
C LYS A 472 -11.84 -27.81 -13.28
N CYS A 473 -12.26 -28.77 -12.47
CA CYS A 473 -11.75 -28.94 -11.11
C CYS A 473 -10.85 -30.16 -10.99
N ASN A 474 -9.75 -29.99 -10.26
CA ASN A 474 -8.99 -31.09 -9.68
C ASN A 474 -9.10 -30.99 -8.16
N ILE A 475 -9.82 -31.91 -7.53
CA ILE A 475 -10.01 -31.93 -6.06
C ILE A 475 -9.44 -33.26 -5.54
N PRO A 476 -8.10 -33.42 -5.52
CA PRO A 476 -7.50 -34.64 -5.01
C PRO A 476 -7.53 -34.64 -3.48
N ASN A 477 -7.92 -35.77 -2.90
CA ASN A 477 -7.76 -36.11 -1.48
C ASN A 477 -8.35 -35.09 -0.50
N PHE A 478 -9.67 -35.15 -0.31
CA PHE A 478 -10.33 -34.51 0.82
C PHE A 478 -10.03 -35.31 2.10
N CYS A 479 -9.03 -34.90 2.85
CA CYS A 479 -8.68 -35.50 4.15
C CYS A 479 -9.60 -34.96 5.26
N GLY A 480 -10.91 -35.18 5.13
CA GLY A 480 -11.79 -35.22 6.29
C GLY A 480 -12.11 -36.69 6.59
N ASN A 481 -12.47 -37.03 7.82
CA ASN A 481 -13.04 -38.35 8.16
C ASN A 481 -14.38 -38.64 7.45
N ALA A 482 -14.68 -37.97 6.34
CA ALA A 482 -15.83 -38.16 5.49
C ALA A 482 -15.50 -39.23 4.44
N ASP A 483 -15.79 -40.50 4.74
CA ASP A 483 -16.16 -41.47 3.69
C ASP A 483 -17.49 -41.00 3.06
N GLY A 484 -17.44 -39.96 2.25
CA GLY A 484 -18.50 -39.55 1.37
C GLY A 484 -18.11 -39.99 -0.03
N THR A 485 -18.83 -40.96 -0.58
CA THR A 485 -18.78 -41.30 -2.01
C THR A 485 -18.98 -40.03 -2.83
N SER A 486 -17.91 -39.54 -3.47
CA SER A 486 -18.00 -38.47 -4.45
C SER A 486 -18.80 -39.00 -5.65
N THR A 487 -20.08 -38.67 -5.77
CA THR A 487 -20.81 -38.81 -7.03
C THR A 487 -20.36 -37.70 -7.97
N GLY A 488 -19.11 -37.73 -8.39
CA GLY A 488 -18.65 -36.98 -9.54
C GLY A 488 -19.18 -37.67 -10.78
N THR A 489 -20.35 -37.27 -11.27
CA THR A 489 -20.78 -37.64 -12.62
C THR A 489 -19.93 -36.83 -13.60
N THR A 490 -18.72 -37.30 -13.88
CA THR A 490 -18.04 -36.96 -15.14
C THR A 490 -18.77 -37.74 -16.22
N SER A 491 -19.86 -37.19 -16.75
CA SER A 491 -20.54 -37.76 -17.91
C SER A 491 -19.64 -37.59 -19.13
N PHE A 492 -18.75 -38.55 -19.36
CA PHE A 492 -18.29 -38.84 -20.72
C PHE A 492 -19.45 -39.51 -21.46
N PRO A 493 -19.71 -39.16 -22.73
CA PRO A 493 -20.80 -39.75 -23.49
C PRO A 493 -20.41 -41.20 -23.83
N THR A 494 -20.78 -42.14 -22.97
CA THR A 494 -20.77 -43.56 -23.32
C THR A 494 -22.21 -44.06 -23.35
N SER A 495 -22.57 -44.52 -24.54
CA SER A 495 -23.81 -45.16 -24.93
C SER A 495 -24.37 -46.11 -23.87
N SER A 496 -25.63 -45.86 -23.55
CA SER A 496 -26.64 -46.74 -22.96
C SER A 496 -26.28 -48.22 -22.82
N SER A 497 -26.24 -48.71 -21.58
CA SER A 497 -26.80 -50.02 -21.26
C SER A 497 -27.35 -50.00 -19.83
N GLN A 498 -28.66 -50.26 -19.74
CA GLN A 498 -29.42 -50.40 -18.52
C GLN A 498 -29.00 -51.68 -17.78
N SER A 499 -28.86 -51.62 -16.46
CA SER A 499 -28.94 -52.80 -15.61
C SER A 499 -29.32 -52.41 -14.18
N SER A 500 -30.13 -53.29 -13.59
CA SER A 500 -31.14 -53.05 -12.56
C SER A 500 -30.69 -53.35 -11.13
N THR A 501 -31.15 -52.49 -10.23
CA THR A 501 -31.53 -52.66 -8.80
C THR A 501 -31.48 -54.04 -8.14
N THR A 502 -30.81 -54.12 -7.00
CA THR A 502 -31.13 -54.89 -5.77
C THR A 502 -30.20 -54.33 -4.67
N GLY A 503 -30.60 -53.82 -3.51
CA GLY A 503 -31.59 -54.31 -2.54
C GLY A 503 -30.82 -54.82 -1.32
N GLY A 504 -30.51 -53.96 -0.34
CA GLY A 504 -29.73 -54.34 0.84
C GLY A 504 -29.84 -53.32 1.98
N SER A 505 -30.76 -53.58 2.91
CA SER A 505 -30.98 -52.84 4.15
C SER A 505 -29.99 -53.30 5.21
N ALA A 506 -29.24 -52.38 5.80
CA ALA A 506 -28.46 -52.60 7.01
C ALA A 506 -28.64 -51.43 7.96
N THR A 507 -29.40 -51.69 9.02
CA THR A 507 -29.61 -50.88 10.21
C THR A 507 -28.46 -51.05 11.18
N GLY A 508 -28.07 -49.96 11.85
CA GLY A 508 -27.35 -49.99 13.13
C GLY A 508 -25.90 -49.51 13.05
N GLY A 509 -25.65 -48.33 13.62
CA GLY A 509 -24.28 -47.86 13.81
C GLY A 509 -24.20 -46.36 14.00
N SER A 510 -24.58 -45.88 15.19
CA SER A 510 -24.24 -44.56 15.71
C SER A 510 -22.73 -44.31 15.50
N THR A 511 -22.39 -43.54 14.48
CA THR A 511 -21.02 -43.07 14.25
C THR A 511 -21.11 -41.62 13.76
N THR A 512 -20.48 -40.75 14.55
CA THR A 512 -20.09 -39.36 14.27
C THR A 512 -20.23 -38.98 12.78
N GLY A 513 -21.27 -38.18 12.49
CA GLY A 513 -21.80 -37.98 11.14
C GLY A 513 -20.77 -37.48 10.14
N LYS A 514 -20.43 -38.37 9.20
CA LYS A 514 -19.74 -38.05 7.94
C LYS A 514 -20.68 -37.21 7.08
N GLN A 515 -20.24 -36.03 6.61
CA GLN A 515 -21.10 -35.07 5.92
C GLN A 515 -20.79 -34.99 4.41
N PRO A 516 -21.80 -34.86 3.54
CA PRO A 516 -21.65 -34.96 2.09
C PRO A 516 -21.00 -33.73 1.46
N PHE A 517 -20.02 -33.97 0.59
CA PHE A 517 -19.37 -32.98 -0.25
C PHE A 517 -19.93 -33.09 -1.68
N THR A 518 -20.37 -31.96 -2.26
CA THR A 518 -20.97 -31.94 -3.61
C THR A 518 -20.06 -31.16 -4.55
N VAL A 519 -19.50 -31.86 -5.54
CA VAL A 519 -18.81 -31.23 -6.67
C VAL A 519 -19.73 -31.29 -7.88
N SER A 520 -20.05 -30.14 -8.45
CA SER A 520 -20.84 -30.05 -9.67
C SER A 520 -19.96 -29.51 -10.78
N SER A 521 -19.55 -30.38 -11.71
CA SER A 521 -18.85 -29.95 -12.92
C SER A 521 -19.86 -29.68 -14.03
N SER A 522 -19.93 -28.44 -14.52
CA SER A 522 -20.64 -28.12 -15.75
C SER A 522 -19.67 -28.19 -16.92
N SER A 523 -19.77 -29.22 -17.76
CA SER A 523 -19.07 -29.23 -19.04
C SER A 523 -19.82 -28.32 -20.00
N THR A 524 -19.38 -27.07 -20.17
CA THR A 524 -19.76 -26.28 -21.34
C THR A 524 -18.90 -26.77 -22.50
N THR A 525 -19.53 -27.39 -23.50
CA THR A 525 -18.89 -27.67 -24.77
C THR A 525 -18.51 -26.33 -25.39
N ASP A 526 -17.22 -25.99 -25.39
CA ASP A 526 -16.72 -24.75 -26.00
C ASP A 526 -17.00 -24.78 -27.50
N GLY A 527 -18.14 -24.21 -27.89
CA GLY A 527 -18.47 -23.87 -29.26
C GLY A 527 -17.83 -22.53 -29.63
N SER A 528 -16.50 -22.47 -29.71
CA SER A 528 -15.82 -21.32 -30.29
C SER A 528 -14.82 -21.79 -31.35
N THR A 529 -15.24 -21.59 -32.59
CA THR A 529 -14.44 -21.64 -33.81
C THR A 529 -13.15 -20.83 -33.64
N SER A 530 -12.02 -21.54 -33.75
CA SER A 530 -10.78 -21.09 -34.37
C SER A 530 -10.49 -19.57 -34.35
N ASP A 531 -9.84 -19.11 -33.28
CA ASP A 531 -8.80 -18.09 -33.39
C ASP A 531 -7.65 -18.43 -32.44
N SER A 532 -7.03 -19.58 -32.72
CA SER A 532 -5.81 -20.03 -32.07
C SER A 532 -4.61 -19.24 -32.61
N SER A 533 -4.43 -18.01 -32.12
CA SER A 533 -3.23 -17.23 -32.43
C SER A 533 -2.62 -16.53 -31.22
N TYR A 534 -2.82 -17.02 -30.00
CA TYR A 534 -2.03 -16.59 -28.84
C TYR A 534 -1.77 -17.76 -27.91
N LEU A 535 -0.72 -18.54 -28.22
CA LEU A 535 0.07 -19.36 -27.30
C LEU A 535 1.15 -20.06 -28.16
N LYS A 536 2.07 -19.27 -28.73
CA LYS A 536 3.37 -19.83 -29.08
C LYS A 536 4.04 -20.17 -27.75
N SER A 537 4.01 -21.44 -27.40
CA SER A 537 4.89 -22.06 -26.42
C SER A 537 6.33 -21.81 -26.84
N PHE A 538 6.88 -20.66 -26.46
CA PHE A 538 8.31 -20.41 -26.54
C PHE A 538 8.96 -21.32 -25.50
N ASN A 539 9.63 -22.37 -26.00
CA ASN A 539 10.46 -23.28 -25.23
C ASN A 539 11.54 -22.48 -24.49
N PHE A 540 11.26 -22.14 -23.23
CA PHE A 540 12.13 -21.35 -22.35
C PHE A 540 13.47 -22.03 -22.07
N ILE A 541 13.60 -23.32 -22.40
CA ILE A 541 14.78 -24.12 -22.07
C ILE A 541 15.95 -23.89 -23.05
N SER A 542 15.75 -23.49 -24.32
CA SER A 542 16.91 -23.33 -25.22
C SER A 542 17.61 -21.97 -25.11
N LEU A 543 16.90 -20.89 -24.79
CA LEU A 543 17.49 -19.55 -24.70
C LEU A 543 18.29 -19.33 -23.41
N PHE A 544 17.92 -20.00 -22.31
CA PHE A 544 18.66 -19.87 -21.06
C PHE A 544 20.07 -20.51 -21.16
N PHE A 545 20.22 -21.59 -21.92
CA PHE A 545 21.53 -22.21 -22.14
C PHE A 545 22.42 -21.46 -23.15
N ILE A 546 21.83 -20.76 -24.13
CA ILE A 546 22.61 -19.92 -25.05
C ILE A 546 23.16 -18.67 -24.35
N GLY A 547 22.41 -18.07 -23.41
CA GLY A 547 22.88 -16.91 -22.63
C GLY A 547 24.05 -17.23 -21.69
N ILE A 548 24.07 -18.43 -21.09
CA ILE A 548 25.17 -18.86 -20.22
C ILE A 548 26.40 -19.28 -21.05
N ALA A 549 26.22 -19.86 -22.23
CA ALA A 549 27.36 -20.22 -23.08
C ALA A 549 28.11 -18.99 -23.63
N LEU A 550 27.42 -17.90 -23.95
CA LEU A 550 28.07 -16.67 -24.46
C LEU A 550 28.81 -15.88 -23.38
N SER A 551 28.41 -15.97 -22.11
CA SER A 551 29.13 -15.29 -21.01
C SER A 551 30.45 -15.97 -20.65
N PHE A 552 30.62 -17.26 -20.96
CA PHE A 552 31.88 -17.97 -20.76
C PHE A 552 32.88 -17.86 -21.93
N ILE A 553 32.51 -17.24 -23.06
CA ILE A 553 33.45 -16.98 -24.17
C ILE A 553 33.99 -15.53 -24.13
N HIS A 554 33.58 -14.71 -23.16
CA HIS A 554 34.16 -13.37 -22.92
C HIS A 554 34.81 -13.21 -21.54
N TYR A 555 35.16 -14.33 -20.92
CA TYR A 555 36.18 -14.44 -19.88
C TYR A 555 37.25 -15.40 -20.38
#